data_AF-A0ABD0R238-F1
#
_entry.id   AF-A0ABD0R238-F1
#
_cell.length_a   1.000
_cell.length_b   1.000
_cell.length_c   1.000
_cell.angle_alpha   90.00
_cell.angle_beta   90.00
_cell.angle_gamma   90.00
#
_symmetry.space_group_name_H-M   'P 1'
#
loop_
_entity.id
_entity.type
_entity.pdbx_description
1 polymer ?
#
loop_
_entity_poly.entity_id
_entity_poly.type
_entity_poly.pdbx_seq_one_letter_code
_entity_poly.pdbx_strand_id
1 'polypeptide(L)'
;LEAKLSRIDLANTLREQVQDLFNRKYGEALGIKYPVQVPYKRIKSNPGSVIIEGLPPGIPFRKPCTFGSQNLERILAVADKISFSIT
;
A
#
# COMPACT_ATOMS: atom_id res chain seq x y z
N LEU A 1 -15.22 -19.39 -19.49
CA LEU A 1 -13.99 -19.69 -18.74
C LEU A 1 -13.08 -18.44 -18.65
N GLU A 2 -13.02 -17.62 -19.70
CA GLU A 2 -12.17 -16.41 -19.78
C GLU A 2 -12.55 -15.25 -18.83
N ALA A 3 -13.84 -15.05 -18.53
CA ALA A 3 -14.26 -13.97 -17.61
C ALA A 3 -13.90 -14.21 -16.12
N LYS A 4 -13.52 -15.44 -15.74
CA LYS A 4 -13.09 -15.77 -14.37
C LYS A 4 -11.59 -15.57 -14.15
N LEU A 5 -10.76 -15.74 -15.19
CA LEU A 5 -9.33 -15.39 -15.13
C LEU A 5 -9.17 -13.87 -14.90
N SER A 6 -9.85 -13.05 -15.72
CA SER A 6 -9.73 -11.59 -15.71
C SER A 6 -9.94 -10.89 -14.35
N ARG A 7 -10.84 -11.38 -13.48
CA ARG A 7 -11.07 -10.78 -12.15
C ARG A 7 -10.04 -11.16 -11.09
N ILE A 8 -9.51 -12.38 -11.16
CA ILE A 8 -8.49 -12.86 -10.21
C ILE A 8 -7.17 -12.19 -10.54
N ASP A 9 -6.83 -12.12 -11.84
CA ASP A 9 -5.65 -11.42 -12.32
C ASP A 9 -5.69 -9.94 -11.95
N LEU A 10 -6.81 -9.24 -12.18
CA LEU A 10 -6.95 -7.83 -11.79
C LEU A 10 -6.73 -7.60 -10.30
N ALA A 11 -7.32 -8.44 -9.44
CA ALA A 11 -7.14 -8.31 -8.00
C ALA A 11 -5.69 -8.54 -7.57
N ASN A 12 -4.97 -9.45 -8.23
CA ASN A 12 -3.54 -9.66 -7.97
C ASN A 12 -2.71 -8.47 -8.46
N THR A 13 -2.96 -7.98 -9.67
CA THR A 13 -2.28 -6.78 -10.20
C THR A 13 -2.50 -5.55 -9.31
N LEU A 14 -3.72 -5.35 -8.78
CA LEU A 14 -4.01 -4.28 -7.84
C LEU A 14 -3.23 -4.44 -6.52
N ARG A 15 -3.12 -5.67 -6.00
CA ARG A 15 -2.33 -5.94 -4.79
C ARG A 15 -0.85 -5.63 -5.01
N GLU A 16 -0.31 -6.05 -6.14
CA GLU A 16 1.08 -5.79 -6.52
C GLU A 16 1.34 -4.30 -6.68
N GLN A 17 0.46 -3.56 -7.36
CA GLN A 17 0.58 -2.11 -7.52
C GLN A 17 0.55 -1.37 -6.18
N VAL A 18 -0.39 -1.71 -5.29
CA VAL A 18 -0.45 -1.08 -3.95
C VAL A 18 0.76 -1.46 -3.11
N GLN A 19 1.23 -2.71 -3.21
CA GLN A 19 2.43 -3.15 -2.51
C GLN A 19 3.66 -2.39 -2.97
N ASP A 20 3.82 -2.21 -4.28
CA ASP A 20 4.94 -1.47 -4.86
C ASP A 20 4.87 0.02 -4.52
N LEU A 21 3.67 0.62 -4.58
CA LEU A 21 3.42 1.99 -4.14
C LEU A 21 3.88 2.21 -2.69
N PHE A 22 3.43 1.36 -1.76
CA PHE A 22 3.84 1.46 -0.36
C PHE A 22 5.34 1.27 -0.19
N ASN A 23 5.95 0.34 -0.92
CA ASN A 23 7.39 0.11 -0.85
C ASN A 23 8.19 1.31 -1.35
N ARG A 24 7.76 1.95 -2.44
CA ARG A 24 8.38 3.18 -2.97
C ARG A 24 8.27 4.31 -1.96
N LYS A 25 7.06 4.62 -1.50
CA LYS A 25 6.82 5.71 -0.54
C LYS A 25 7.59 5.50 0.77
N TYR A 26 7.68 4.25 1.24
CA TYR A 26 8.47 3.92 2.42
C TYR A 26 9.98 4.04 2.17
N GLY A 27 10.47 3.62 1.01
CA GLY A 27 11.86 3.84 0.59
C GLY A 27 12.20 5.33 0.53
N GLU A 28 11.33 6.14 -0.08
CA GLU A 28 11.46 7.60 -0.14
C GLU A 28 11.52 8.23 1.26
N ALA A 29 10.65 7.78 2.18
CA ALA A 29 10.65 8.24 3.57
C ALA A 29 11.93 7.88 4.34
N LEU A 30 12.60 6.80 3.96
CA LEU A 30 13.91 6.40 4.49
C LEU A 30 15.09 7.09 3.79
N GLY A 31 14.85 7.90 2.73
CA GLY A 31 15.90 8.49 1.90
C GLY A 31 16.55 7.50 0.93
N ILE A 32 15.88 6.38 0.64
CA ILE A 32 16.37 5.30 -0.22
C ILE A 32 15.77 5.45 -1.63
N LYS A 33 16.63 5.41 -2.66
CA LYS A 33 16.21 5.58 -4.08
C LYS A 33 15.45 4.39 -4.68
N TYR A 34 15.44 3.24 -4.01
CA TYR A 34 14.78 2.02 -4.47
C TYR A 34 13.61 1.65 -3.55
N PRO A 35 12.59 0.94 -4.05
CA PRO A 35 11.47 0.49 -3.24
C PRO A 35 11.94 -0.44 -2.11
N VAL A 36 11.52 -0.15 -0.87
CA VAL A 36 11.87 -0.94 0.31
C VAL A 36 10.63 -1.63 0.86
N GLN A 37 10.73 -2.91 1.15
CA GLN A 37 9.59 -3.66 1.69
C GLN A 37 9.12 -3.07 3.02
N VAL A 38 7.85 -2.65 3.06
CA VAL A 38 7.28 -2.04 4.27
C VAL A 38 7.18 -3.07 5.41
N PRO A 39 7.77 -2.80 6.60
CA PRO A 39 7.73 -3.72 7.73
C PRO A 39 6.41 -3.58 8.51
N TYR A 40 5.29 -3.99 7.90
CA TYR A 40 3.94 -3.88 8.48
C TYR A 40 3.83 -4.39 9.93
N LYS A 41 4.58 -5.45 10.28
CA LYS A 41 4.59 -6.02 11.64
C LYS A 41 5.24 -5.07 12.65
N ARG A 42 6.31 -4.37 12.27
CA ARG A 42 6.98 -3.39 13.13
C ARG A 42 6.12 -2.14 13.28
N ILE A 43 5.56 -1.63 12.19
CA ILE A 43 4.68 -0.45 12.22
C ILE A 43 3.44 -0.73 13.08
N LYS A 44 2.84 -1.91 12.95
CA LYS A 44 1.71 -2.31 13.80
C LYS A 44 2.08 -2.40 15.29
N SER A 45 3.30 -2.83 15.60
CA SER A 45 3.78 -2.92 16.99
C SER A 45 4.26 -1.59 17.55
N ASN A 46 4.71 -0.68 16.70
CA ASN A 46 5.18 0.65 17.05
C ASN A 46 4.63 1.69 16.06
N PRO A 47 3.38 2.14 16.24
CA PRO A 47 2.72 3.05 15.31
C PRO A 47 3.40 4.42 15.21
N GLY A 48 4.24 4.80 16.19
CA GLY A 48 5.02 6.03 16.14
C GLY A 48 6.27 5.97 15.25
N SER A 49 6.69 4.80 14.79
CA SER A 49 7.89 4.68 13.93
C SER A 49 7.67 5.19 12.50
N VAL A 50 6.43 5.15 12.01
CA VAL A 50 6.08 5.52 10.64
C VAL A 50 4.72 6.19 10.65
N ILE A 51 4.71 7.48 10.34
CA ILE A 51 3.50 8.26 10.11
C ILE A 51 3.11 8.07 8.64
N ILE A 52 1.82 7.80 8.40
CA ILE A 52 1.29 7.52 7.08
C ILE A 52 0.12 8.45 6.85
N GLU A 53 0.25 9.32 5.87
CA GLU A 53 -0.74 10.34 5.55
C GLU A 53 -1.31 10.11 4.15
N GLY A 54 -2.45 10.75 3.86
CA GLY A 54 -3.10 10.69 2.56
C GLY A 54 -3.78 9.36 2.20
N LEU A 55 -3.87 8.41 3.14
CA LEU A 55 -4.68 7.22 2.95
C LEU A 55 -6.17 7.58 2.78
N PRO A 56 -6.93 6.79 2.01
CA PRO A 56 -8.34 7.03 1.80
C PRO A 56 -9.14 6.94 3.12
N PRO A 57 -10.16 7.79 3.30
CA PRO A 57 -10.92 7.86 4.54
C PRO A 57 -11.58 6.51 4.86
N GLY A 58 -11.44 6.05 6.10
CA GLY A 58 -11.97 4.77 6.57
C GLY A 58 -11.14 3.53 6.21
N ILE A 59 -10.00 3.69 5.52
CA ILE A 59 -9.10 2.57 5.19
C ILE A 59 -7.85 2.66 6.09
N PRO A 60 -7.70 1.75 7.07
CA PRO A 60 -6.52 1.73 7.93
C PRO A 60 -5.30 1.20 7.17
N PHE A 61 -4.10 1.63 7.55
CA PHE A 61 -2.86 1.07 7.00
C PHE A 61 -2.70 -0.42 7.34
N ARG A 62 -2.73 -1.29 6.32
CA ARG A 62 -2.55 -2.75 6.44
C ARG A 62 -1.89 -3.31 5.18
N LYS A 63 -1.61 -4.62 5.20
CA LYS A 63 -1.05 -5.33 4.03
C LYS A 63 -2.04 -5.29 2.84
N PRO A 64 -1.56 -5.07 1.61
CA PRO A 64 -2.37 -5.05 0.39
C PRO A 64 -3.25 -6.30 0.23
N CYS A 65 -2.72 -7.48 0.58
CA CYS A 65 -3.44 -8.74 0.49
C CYS A 65 -4.69 -8.83 1.39
N THR A 66 -4.83 -7.94 2.39
CA THR A 66 -6.00 -7.90 3.28
C THR A 66 -7.14 -7.04 2.73
N PHE A 67 -6.89 -6.27 1.68
CA PHE A 67 -7.90 -5.43 1.05
C PHE A 67 -8.60 -6.16 -0.10
N GLY A 68 -9.89 -5.87 -0.28
CA GLY A 68 -10.63 -6.23 -1.49
C GLY A 68 -10.25 -5.31 -2.66
N SER A 69 -10.56 -5.72 -3.89
CA SER A 69 -10.26 -4.96 -5.12
C SER A 69 -10.68 -3.49 -5.05
N GLN A 70 -11.90 -3.20 -4.60
CA GLN A 70 -12.40 -1.83 -4.46
C GLN A 70 -11.55 -0.95 -3.52
N ASN A 71 -11.03 -1.52 -2.43
CA ASN A 71 -10.18 -0.78 -1.50
C ASN A 71 -8.79 -0.55 -2.10
N LEU A 72 -8.25 -1.53 -2.83
CA LEU A 72 -6.99 -1.38 -3.55
C LEU A 72 -7.08 -0.28 -4.61
N GLU A 73 -8.16 -0.25 -5.40
CA GLU A 73 -8.41 0.80 -6.38
C GLU A 73 -8.49 2.18 -5.73
N ARG A 74 -9.18 2.30 -4.58
CA ARG A 74 -9.24 3.56 -3.81
C ARG A 74 -7.88 4.01 -3.33
N ILE A 75 -7.04 3.09 -2.85
CA ILE A 75 -5.66 3.41 -2.41
C ILE A 75 -4.85 3.90 -3.61
N LEU A 76 -4.94 3.24 -4.78
CA LEU A 76 -4.26 3.68 -5.99
C LEU A 76 -4.78 5.03 -6.50
N ALA A 77 -6.09 5.30 -6.39
CA ALA A 77 -6.68 6.56 -6.80
C ALA A 77 -6.17 7.77 -5.99
N VAL A 78 -5.72 7.55 -4.75
CA VAL A 78 -5.10 8.58 -3.91
C VAL A 78 -3.60 8.35 -3.72
N ALA A 79 -2.97 7.52 -4.56
CA ALA A 79 -1.55 7.18 -4.46
C ALA A 79 -0.63 8.40 -4.40
N ASP A 80 -0.98 9.46 -5.13
CA ASP A 80 -0.24 10.71 -5.17
C ASP A 80 -0.25 11.43 -3.81
N LYS A 81 -1.38 11.35 -3.09
CA LYS A 81 -1.56 11.95 -1.76
C LYS A 81 -0.90 11.14 -0.65
N ILE A 82 -0.64 9.86 -0.88
CA ILE A 82 -0.07 8.98 0.13
C ILE A 82 1.41 9.34 0.34
N SER A 83 1.76 9.64 1.59
CA SER A 83 3.11 9.90 2.03
C SER A 83 3.44 9.07 3.28
N PHE A 84 4.70 8.71 3.40
CA PHE A 84 5.24 8.04 4.57
C PHE A 84 6.26 8.98 5.19
N SER A 85 6.31 9.04 6.52
CA SER A 85 7.28 9.84 7.26
C SER A 85 7.80 9.00 8.41
N ILE A 86 9.11 8.78 8.43
CA ILE A 86 9.77 8.02 9.49
C ILE A 86 10.10 8.99 10.63
N THR A 87 9.79 8.62 11.87
CA THR A 87 10.10 9.41 13.08
C THR A 87 11.07 8.65 13.97
#